data_AF-A0A6C2U025-F1
#
_entry.id   AF-A0A6C2U025-F1
#
_cell.length_a   1.000
_cell.length_b   1.000
_cell.length_c   1.000
_cell.angle_alpha   90.00
_cell.angle_beta   90.00
_cell.angle_gamma   90.00
#
_symmetry.space_group_name_H-M   'P 1'
#
loop_
_entity.id
_entity.type
_entity.pdbx_description
1 polymer ?
#
loop_
_entity_poly.entity_id
_entity_poly.type
_entity_poly.pdbx_seq_one_letter_code
_entity_poly.pdbx_strand_id
1 'polypeptide(L)'
;MKKWIIYTFILVVSAAQAQFTWDGGGDGASFGDTDNWNPSASYGITDDFLIDTAVSVTTGTNSFDIGQFDLENGAELTIAAGGSIKINDNIATSMSDGTLNVDGTFDTNGKRWDLGSGSNVFNVTGNFFSRGNHFATAGDTTVNHSSSNTIWKFSAAGSPGANRIFKYTINEGALNIYSELKLQSTAGGSAAIYLSGGDLKIGFNGPSIGDVYNYSGLNFTGGDDGIIFTDTNSTLIVQGNKTTTVNTWIADGALSTQVGALDVNYNGTNTIVTTFEALSGSYTWDGGGDAQSFGDADNWDPAGAAFLIDDDYAITSGVSVATGSNAFFIGQIDMDNGASLAVSEGGFLSIDKNAETVIKGGSTLTIDGEWNSGTLKWDIFGQGANVLNINGKFASKGNFFANTLTVNHTSDDAVLKIASAGGGNPAFPQQFVYNLNEGSLDIHHSVTLLSVTNAAAAIYLNGGDLTMGYSGGLGYNYGALTFHDGDDGIIFTDTASTLYVNGSNATLVATWIADGALSSTVGDMLVSYDTVEDETVVEIYTAPTEIGDVDFGILPGGDYVLCWGASNGASYAVESTPDLVNGSWTPVYSNVVGMGVTMCVTNSTDELQEFFRVILED
;
A
#
# COMPACT_ATOMS: atom_id res chain seq x y z
N MET A 1 4.98 -47.57 75.71
CA MET A 1 5.21 -46.12 75.75
C MET A 1 4.73 -45.51 74.44
N LYS A 2 3.63 -44.76 74.44
CA LYS A 2 3.13 -44.05 73.24
C LYS A 2 3.84 -42.70 73.16
N LYS A 3 4.62 -42.48 72.09
CA LYS A 3 5.26 -41.19 71.79
C LYS A 3 4.20 -40.25 71.22
N TRP A 4 4.01 -39.11 71.86
CA TRP A 4 3.23 -38.00 71.34
C TRP A 4 4.16 -37.12 70.49
N ILE A 5 3.85 -36.96 69.22
CA ILE A 5 4.48 -35.99 68.33
C ILE A 5 3.61 -34.72 68.39
N ILE A 6 4.18 -33.63 68.92
CA ILE A 6 3.54 -32.31 68.91
C ILE A 6 3.92 -31.67 67.58
N TYR A 7 2.92 -31.46 66.70
CA TYR A 7 3.08 -30.63 65.52
C TYR A 7 2.90 -29.18 65.92
N THR A 8 3.98 -28.40 65.90
CA THR A 8 3.91 -26.94 66.02
C THR A 8 3.43 -26.38 64.68
N PHE A 9 2.16 -25.99 64.59
CA PHE A 9 1.67 -25.17 63.49
C PHE A 9 2.17 -23.74 63.70
N ILE A 10 3.15 -23.31 62.90
CA ILE A 10 3.50 -21.90 62.78
C ILE A 10 2.43 -21.27 61.89
N LEU A 11 1.47 -20.57 62.51
CA LEU A 11 0.52 -19.74 61.80
C LEU A 11 1.27 -18.48 61.35
N VAL A 12 1.73 -18.46 60.09
CA VAL A 12 2.25 -17.24 59.47
C VAL A 12 1.02 -16.37 59.17
N VAL A 13 0.74 -15.41 60.03
CA VAL A 13 -0.23 -14.35 59.73
C VAL A 13 0.49 -13.41 58.77
N SER A 14 0.24 -13.53 57.47
CA SER A 14 0.66 -12.50 56.51
C SER A 14 -0.03 -11.20 56.90
N ALA A 15 0.73 -10.13 57.11
CA ALA A 15 0.16 -8.80 57.24
C ALA A 15 -0.72 -8.55 56.00
N ALA A 16 -1.93 -8.03 56.21
CA ALA A 16 -2.81 -7.68 55.11
C ALA A 16 -2.19 -6.50 54.34
N GLN A 17 -2.12 -6.63 53.02
CA GLN A 17 -1.78 -5.56 52.09
C GLN A 17 -2.77 -4.40 52.28
N ALA A 18 -2.26 -3.23 52.66
CA ALA A 18 -3.06 -2.02 52.78
C ALA A 18 -2.97 -1.21 51.48
N GLN A 19 -4.07 -0.55 51.12
CA GLN A 19 -4.09 0.43 50.03
C GLN A 19 -4.04 1.84 50.62
N PHE A 20 -3.17 2.68 50.05
CA PHE A 20 -2.99 4.09 50.36
C PHE A 20 -3.46 4.91 49.17
N THR A 21 -4.57 5.62 49.32
CA THR A 21 -5.12 6.49 48.27
C THR A 21 -4.62 7.92 48.49
N TRP A 22 -4.12 8.55 47.43
CA TRP A 22 -3.70 9.94 47.47
C TRP A 22 -4.89 10.85 47.80
N ASP A 23 -4.77 11.66 48.85
CA ASP A 23 -5.77 12.67 49.23
C ASP A 23 -5.19 14.09 49.35
N GLY A 24 -3.86 14.22 49.27
CA GLY A 24 -3.15 15.50 49.31
C GLY A 24 -3.25 16.25 50.64
N GLY A 25 -3.55 15.56 51.75
CA GLY A 25 -3.74 16.16 53.08
C GLY A 25 -2.52 16.84 53.71
N GLY A 26 -1.30 16.55 53.23
CA GLY A 26 -0.02 17.08 53.71
C GLY A 26 0.51 18.24 52.86
N ASP A 27 1.75 18.12 52.36
CA ASP A 27 2.34 19.13 51.44
C ASP A 27 1.72 19.15 50.03
N GLY A 28 0.86 18.17 49.72
CA GLY A 28 0.12 18.07 48.47
C GLY A 28 0.95 17.69 47.23
N ALA A 29 2.22 17.29 47.38
CA ALA A 29 3.07 16.93 46.24
C ALA A 29 4.08 15.80 46.51
N SER A 30 4.52 15.58 47.75
CA SER A 30 5.55 14.59 48.09
C SER A 30 4.96 13.20 48.32
N PHE A 31 5.46 12.22 47.58
CA PHE A 31 5.12 10.80 47.76
C PHE A 31 5.44 10.30 49.18
N GLY A 32 6.51 10.81 49.80
CA GLY A 32 6.99 10.33 51.10
C GLY A 32 6.30 10.95 52.31
N ASP A 33 5.44 11.94 52.11
CA ASP A 33 4.67 12.54 53.21
C ASP A 33 3.45 11.68 53.53
N THR A 34 3.44 11.04 54.71
CA THR A 34 2.36 10.15 55.13
C THR A 34 1.02 10.87 55.27
N ASP A 35 1.02 12.20 55.41
CA ASP A 35 -0.21 12.99 55.53
C ASP A 35 -0.89 13.22 54.16
N ASN A 36 -0.22 12.91 53.03
CA ASN A 36 -0.80 12.94 51.68
C ASN A 36 -1.58 11.66 51.30
N TRP A 37 -1.60 10.67 52.18
CA TRP A 37 -2.21 9.37 51.93
C TRP A 37 -3.36 9.09 52.89
N ASN A 38 -4.37 8.39 52.40
CA ASN A 38 -5.45 7.81 53.18
C ASN A 38 -5.38 6.28 53.11
N PRO A 39 -5.16 5.58 54.24
CA PRO A 39 -5.01 6.11 55.59
C PRO A 39 -3.67 6.85 55.79
N SER A 40 -3.68 7.92 56.61
CA SER A 40 -2.47 8.68 56.94
C SER A 40 -1.62 7.92 57.96
N ALA A 41 -0.87 6.94 57.46
CA ALA A 41 -0.10 5.99 58.24
C ALA A 41 1.22 5.64 57.56
N SER A 42 2.14 5.04 58.32
CA SER A 42 3.34 4.43 57.73
C SER A 42 2.97 3.21 56.89
N TYR A 43 3.52 3.12 55.69
CA TYR A 43 3.38 1.99 54.78
C TYR A 43 4.60 1.06 54.82
N GLY A 44 4.39 -0.18 54.39
CA GLY A 44 5.40 -1.21 54.20
C GLY A 44 5.67 -1.50 52.73
N ILE A 45 6.65 -2.38 52.48
CA ILE A 45 7.12 -2.75 51.14
C ILE A 45 6.14 -3.59 50.32
N THR A 46 5.02 -3.99 50.90
CA THR A 46 3.96 -4.78 50.24
C THR A 46 2.67 -3.98 50.06
N ASP A 47 2.65 -2.72 50.46
CA ASP A 47 1.44 -1.90 50.40
C ASP A 47 1.27 -1.24 49.04
N ASP A 48 0.02 -0.93 48.72
CA ASP A 48 -0.43 -0.47 47.41
C ASP A 48 -0.73 1.03 47.44
N PHE A 49 -0.45 1.72 46.35
CA PHE A 49 -0.67 3.15 46.24
C PHE A 49 -1.60 3.47 45.09
N LEU A 50 -2.68 4.20 45.34
CA LEU A 50 -3.57 4.69 44.30
C LEU A 50 -3.41 6.21 44.20
N ILE A 51 -2.88 6.68 43.07
CA ILE A 51 -2.88 8.10 42.72
C ILE A 51 -3.99 8.28 41.70
N ASP A 52 -5.14 8.70 42.22
CA ASP A 52 -6.33 9.03 41.46
C ASP A 52 -6.50 10.55 41.46
N THR A 53 -7.22 11.07 40.47
CA THR A 53 -7.46 12.48 40.14
C THR A 53 -6.26 13.18 39.49
N ALA A 54 -6.51 14.22 38.67
CA ALA A 54 -5.48 14.95 37.92
C ALA A 54 -4.54 15.77 38.83
N VAL A 55 -3.70 15.07 39.59
CA VAL A 55 -2.69 15.58 40.54
C VAL A 55 -1.29 15.23 40.06
N SER A 56 -0.29 15.97 40.53
CA SER A 56 1.12 15.70 40.24
C SER A 56 1.87 15.38 41.53
N VAL A 57 2.38 14.16 41.61
CA VAL A 57 3.09 13.61 42.78
C VAL A 57 4.56 13.43 42.43
N THR A 58 5.48 13.73 43.35
CA THR A 58 6.91 13.52 43.16
C THR A 58 7.56 12.76 44.31
N THR A 59 8.53 11.91 43.99
CA THR A 59 9.36 11.23 44.99
C THR A 59 10.36 12.16 45.68
N GLY A 60 10.64 13.34 45.08
CA GLY A 60 11.85 14.08 45.38
C GLY A 60 13.10 13.21 45.23
N THR A 61 14.10 13.41 46.09
CA THR A 61 15.35 12.62 46.09
C THR A 61 15.28 11.35 46.94
N ASN A 62 14.09 10.93 47.37
CA ASN A 62 13.91 9.80 48.27
C ASN A 62 13.73 8.48 47.51
N SER A 63 14.05 7.37 48.18
CA SER A 63 13.89 6.02 47.67
C SER A 63 12.74 5.32 48.37
N PHE A 64 11.87 4.67 47.59
CA PHE A 64 10.68 3.99 48.07
C PHE A 64 10.65 2.54 47.56
N ASP A 65 10.45 1.61 48.50
CA ASP A 65 10.14 0.22 48.22
C ASP A 65 8.66 0.02 48.54
N ILE A 66 7.85 -0.34 47.55
CA ILE A 66 6.38 -0.45 47.68
C ILE A 66 5.88 -1.77 47.07
N GLY A 67 4.63 -2.14 47.37
CA GLY A 67 3.96 -3.30 46.79
C GLY A 67 3.73 -3.07 45.30
N GLN A 68 2.88 -2.10 44.98
CA GLN A 68 2.54 -1.62 43.63
C GLN A 68 1.96 -0.19 43.70
N PHE A 69 1.71 0.41 42.53
CA PHE A 69 0.92 1.62 42.43
C PHE A 69 -0.02 1.61 41.22
N ASP A 70 -1.08 2.41 41.29
CA ASP A 70 -1.98 2.68 40.19
C ASP A 70 -2.03 4.19 39.94
N LEU A 71 -1.94 4.58 38.66
CA LEU A 71 -2.12 5.96 38.20
C LEU A 71 -3.39 6.05 37.36
N GLU A 72 -4.37 6.83 37.81
CA GLU A 72 -5.67 6.93 37.15
C GLU A 72 -6.10 8.37 36.91
N ASN A 73 -7.00 8.57 35.92
CA ASN A 73 -7.79 9.79 35.75
C ASN A 73 -6.96 11.10 35.66
N GLY A 74 -5.90 11.08 34.84
CA GLY A 74 -5.02 12.22 34.60
C GLY A 74 -3.92 12.40 35.65
N ALA A 75 -3.76 11.47 36.59
CA ALA A 75 -2.71 11.53 37.60
C ALA A 75 -1.31 11.45 36.99
N GLU A 76 -0.38 12.17 37.62
CA GLU A 76 1.04 12.21 37.26
C GLU A 76 1.91 11.79 38.44
N LEU A 77 2.85 10.88 38.20
CA LEU A 77 3.90 10.53 39.14
C LEU A 77 5.27 10.83 38.54
N THR A 78 6.08 11.61 39.25
CA THR A 78 7.45 11.93 38.88
C THR A 78 8.44 11.31 39.87
N ILE A 79 9.16 10.31 39.41
CA ILE A 79 10.33 9.77 40.11
C ILE A 79 11.50 10.71 39.79
N ALA A 80 11.71 11.72 40.64
CA ALA A 80 12.67 12.78 40.38
C ALA A 80 14.12 12.27 40.43
N ALA A 81 15.02 13.02 39.79
CA ALA A 81 16.45 12.70 39.77
C ALA A 81 17.01 12.50 41.19
N GLY A 82 17.72 11.40 41.39
CA GLY A 82 18.25 10.97 42.70
C GLY A 82 17.26 10.20 43.57
N GLY A 83 15.96 10.22 43.26
CA GLY A 83 14.95 9.36 43.89
C GLY A 83 14.85 7.99 43.22
N SER A 84 14.12 7.07 43.87
CA SER A 84 13.83 5.77 43.27
C SER A 84 12.51 5.17 43.74
N ILE A 85 11.86 4.36 42.89
CA ILE A 85 10.77 3.47 43.26
C ILE A 85 11.12 2.04 42.86
N LYS A 86 10.89 1.10 43.77
CA LYS A 86 11.02 -0.34 43.53
C LYS A 86 9.73 -1.09 43.87
N ILE A 87 9.26 -1.90 42.93
CA ILE A 87 8.05 -2.73 43.06
C ILE A 87 8.41 -4.10 43.63
N ASN A 88 7.71 -4.53 44.67
CA ASN A 88 7.98 -5.81 45.35
C ASN A 88 6.87 -6.85 45.16
N ASP A 89 5.63 -6.43 44.92
CA ASP A 89 4.52 -7.34 44.70
C ASP A 89 4.42 -7.80 43.24
N ASN A 90 3.79 -8.94 43.00
CA ASN A 90 3.60 -9.53 41.67
C ASN A 90 2.21 -9.24 41.07
N ILE A 91 1.44 -8.37 41.73
CA ILE A 91 0.21 -7.80 41.20
C ILE A 91 0.59 -6.71 40.18
N ALA A 92 -0.28 -6.48 39.19
CA ALA A 92 -0.01 -5.53 38.12
C ALA A 92 -0.09 -4.10 38.64
N THR A 93 1.04 -3.39 38.61
CA THR A 93 1.04 -1.91 38.67
C THR A 93 0.37 -1.39 37.40
N SER A 94 -0.65 -0.53 37.51
CA SER A 94 -1.45 -0.11 36.36
C SER A 94 -1.44 1.40 36.11
N MET A 95 -1.58 1.78 34.84
CA MET A 95 -1.78 3.17 34.43
C MET A 95 -2.99 3.25 33.51
N SER A 96 -4.00 4.03 33.91
CA SER A 96 -5.20 4.26 33.11
C SER A 96 -5.46 5.75 32.98
N ASP A 97 -5.08 6.33 31.83
CA ASP A 97 -5.11 7.78 31.58
C ASP A 97 -4.13 8.56 32.48
N GLY A 98 -2.94 8.01 32.71
CA GLY A 98 -1.93 8.57 33.61
C GLY A 98 -0.64 9.02 32.91
N THR A 99 0.20 9.75 33.66
CA THR A 99 1.57 10.10 33.24
C THR A 99 2.59 9.62 34.27
N LEU A 100 3.63 8.92 33.82
CA LEU A 100 4.79 8.60 34.66
C LEU A 100 6.06 9.23 34.07
N ASN A 101 6.73 10.04 34.87
CA ASN A 101 8.05 10.59 34.56
C ASN A 101 9.10 9.87 35.41
N VAL A 102 10.11 9.31 34.76
CA VAL A 102 11.23 8.63 35.41
C VAL A 102 12.49 9.41 35.10
N ASP A 103 12.88 10.31 36.01
CA ASP A 103 14.15 11.03 35.99
C ASP A 103 15.18 10.40 36.95
N GLY A 104 14.69 9.69 37.97
CA GLY A 104 15.46 8.93 38.95
C GLY A 104 15.65 7.47 38.54
N THR A 105 15.31 6.53 39.43
CA THR A 105 15.36 5.09 39.14
C THR A 105 14.03 4.42 39.38
N PHE A 106 13.49 3.76 38.36
CA PHE A 106 12.30 2.95 38.50
C PHE A 106 12.62 1.47 38.21
N ASP A 107 12.46 0.61 39.22
CA ASP A 107 12.76 -0.82 39.12
C ASP A 107 11.51 -1.64 39.42
N THR A 108 10.95 -2.29 38.39
CA THR A 108 9.82 -3.20 38.58
C THR A 108 10.25 -4.53 39.18
N ASN A 109 11.55 -4.80 39.34
CA ASN A 109 12.09 -6.03 39.92
C ASN A 109 11.58 -7.31 39.25
N GLY A 110 11.28 -7.24 37.96
CA GLY A 110 10.73 -8.37 37.20
C GLY A 110 9.23 -8.61 37.40
N LYS A 111 8.53 -7.69 38.08
CA LYS A 111 7.09 -7.77 38.37
C LYS A 111 6.24 -7.27 37.21
N ARG A 112 4.96 -7.63 37.23
CA ARG A 112 4.00 -7.27 36.18
C ARG A 112 3.69 -5.78 36.22
N TRP A 113 3.63 -5.19 35.04
CA TRP A 113 3.22 -3.81 34.83
C TRP A 113 2.27 -3.77 33.64
N ASP A 114 1.11 -3.16 33.82
CA ASP A 114 0.07 -3.05 32.80
C ASP A 114 -0.18 -1.57 32.44
N LEU A 115 -0.25 -1.28 31.15
CA LEU A 115 -0.80 -0.02 30.67
C LEU A 115 -2.27 -0.29 30.31
N GLY A 116 -3.15 0.25 31.14
CA GLY A 116 -4.59 0.11 31.09
C GLY A 116 -5.22 0.93 29.96
N SER A 117 -6.47 1.37 30.16
CA SER A 117 -7.22 2.15 29.17
C SER A 117 -6.81 3.63 29.16
N GLY A 118 -7.28 4.40 28.19
CA GLY A 118 -7.03 5.85 28.13
C GLY A 118 -5.74 6.24 27.40
N SER A 119 -5.29 7.48 27.58
CA SER A 119 -4.07 8.00 26.95
C SER A 119 -2.94 8.05 27.96
N ASN A 120 -2.06 7.04 27.89
CA ASN A 120 -0.97 6.88 28.84
C ASN A 120 0.33 7.48 28.30
N VAL A 121 1.03 8.29 29.11
CA VAL A 121 2.30 8.91 28.76
C VAL A 121 3.41 8.43 29.69
N PHE A 122 4.51 7.97 29.13
CA PHE A 122 5.66 7.50 29.89
C PHE A 122 6.93 8.20 29.42
N ASN A 123 7.53 9.03 30.28
CA ASN A 123 8.75 9.76 29.98
C ASN A 123 9.91 9.15 30.78
N VAL A 124 10.96 8.68 30.10
CA VAL A 124 12.09 7.98 30.72
C VAL A 124 13.39 8.70 30.35
N THR A 125 13.89 9.49 31.30
CA THR A 125 15.19 10.18 31.20
C THR A 125 16.24 9.58 32.15
N GLY A 126 15.78 8.97 33.26
CA GLY A 126 16.56 8.25 34.26
C GLY A 126 16.63 6.74 34.04
N ASN A 127 16.97 5.96 35.07
CA ASN A 127 17.10 4.51 34.95
C ASN A 127 15.74 3.82 35.01
N PHE A 128 15.44 2.96 34.03
CA PHE A 128 14.23 2.14 34.04
C PHE A 128 14.57 0.66 33.89
N PHE A 129 14.18 -0.14 34.87
CA PHE A 129 14.44 -1.57 34.92
C PHE A 129 13.14 -2.36 34.99
N SER A 130 12.67 -2.82 33.83
CA SER A 130 11.50 -3.69 33.71
C SER A 130 11.85 -5.02 33.07
N ARG A 131 12.11 -6.03 33.92
CA ARG A 131 12.36 -7.42 33.49
C ARG A 131 11.10 -8.29 33.49
N GLY A 132 9.97 -7.74 33.95
CA GLY A 132 8.70 -8.45 34.09
C GLY A 132 7.88 -8.42 32.80
N ASN A 133 6.79 -9.17 32.76
CA ASN A 133 5.91 -9.12 31.58
C ASN A 133 5.16 -7.78 31.58
N HIS A 134 5.37 -7.01 30.51
CA HIS A 134 4.62 -5.80 30.22
C HIS A 134 3.43 -6.11 29.30
N PHE A 135 2.21 -5.75 29.71
CA PHE A 135 0.98 -6.02 28.96
C PHE A 135 0.22 -4.71 28.70
N ALA A 136 0.40 -4.12 27.50
CA ALA A 136 -0.36 -2.94 27.08
C ALA A 136 -1.73 -3.39 26.57
N THR A 137 -2.79 -3.22 27.37
CA THR A 137 -4.03 -3.98 27.15
C THR A 137 -5.26 -3.20 26.73
N ALA A 138 -5.31 -1.87 26.80
CA ALA A 138 -6.57 -1.18 26.49
C ALA A 138 -6.47 0.22 25.87
N GLY A 139 -5.41 0.98 26.09
CA GLY A 139 -5.33 2.40 25.69
C GLY A 139 -4.20 2.74 24.72
N ASP A 140 -4.20 4.01 24.29
CA ASP A 140 -3.10 4.59 23.53
C ASP A 140 -1.92 4.82 24.47
N THR A 141 -0.72 4.48 24.02
CA THR A 141 0.51 4.61 24.82
C THR A 141 1.55 5.38 24.03
N THR A 142 2.08 6.44 24.64
CA THR A 142 3.26 7.14 24.14
C THR A 142 4.39 7.01 25.15
N VAL A 143 5.52 6.44 24.71
CA VAL A 143 6.76 6.41 25.48
C VAL A 143 7.78 7.37 24.87
N ASN A 144 8.32 8.28 25.66
CA ASN A 144 9.45 9.13 25.28
C ASN A 144 10.68 8.71 26.06
N HIS A 145 11.73 8.29 25.36
CA HIS A 145 12.92 7.71 25.98
C HIS A 145 14.18 8.46 25.55
N SER A 146 14.96 8.92 26.53
CA SER A 146 16.27 9.54 26.33
C SER A 146 17.35 8.99 27.27
N SER A 147 17.03 7.91 28.01
CA SER A 147 17.95 7.31 28.98
C SER A 147 18.96 6.36 28.32
N SER A 148 20.18 6.34 28.86
CA SER A 148 21.21 5.38 28.45
C SER A 148 21.11 4.02 29.13
N ASN A 149 20.24 3.89 30.15
CA ASN A 149 20.22 2.72 31.04
C ASN A 149 18.79 2.22 31.25
N THR A 150 18.20 1.73 30.17
CA THR A 150 16.87 1.14 30.18
C THR A 150 16.91 -0.33 29.80
N ILE A 151 16.26 -1.13 30.64
CA ILE A 151 15.99 -2.55 30.45
C ILE A 151 14.48 -2.69 30.36
N TRP A 152 13.95 -3.16 29.24
CA TRP A 152 12.52 -3.43 29.13
C TRP A 152 12.25 -4.78 28.47
N LYS A 153 11.36 -5.55 29.07
CA LYS A 153 10.73 -6.73 28.50
C LYS A 153 9.30 -6.41 28.04
N PHE A 154 9.04 -6.48 26.72
CA PHE A 154 7.69 -6.39 26.14
C PHE A 154 7.10 -7.79 25.95
N SER A 155 5.81 -7.98 26.25
CA SER A 155 5.12 -9.26 25.95
C SER A 155 4.10 -9.17 24.82
N ALA A 156 3.45 -8.01 24.65
CA ALA A 156 2.68 -7.63 23.47
C ALA A 156 2.39 -6.11 23.49
N ALA A 157 2.45 -5.45 22.33
CA ALA A 157 1.90 -4.13 22.10
C ALA A 157 0.76 -4.26 21.07
N GLY A 158 -0.45 -3.84 21.43
CA GLY A 158 -1.67 -4.01 20.62
C GLY A 158 -2.51 -5.22 21.05
N SER A 159 -3.84 -5.04 21.06
CA SER A 159 -4.79 -6.15 21.28
C SER A 159 -5.51 -6.41 19.96
N PRO A 160 -5.66 -7.68 19.54
CA PRO A 160 -6.44 -8.00 18.35
C PRO A 160 -7.90 -7.59 18.57
N GLY A 161 -8.34 -6.50 17.92
CA GLY A 161 -9.75 -6.08 17.91
C GLY A 161 -10.04 -4.60 18.14
N ALA A 162 -9.06 -3.71 18.27
CA ALA A 162 -9.30 -2.26 18.34
C ALA A 162 -8.21 -1.45 17.64
N ASN A 163 -8.60 -0.36 16.97
CA ASN A 163 -7.66 0.64 16.41
C ASN A 163 -7.00 1.36 17.57
N ARG A 164 -5.72 1.06 17.81
CA ARG A 164 -4.97 1.58 18.96
C ARG A 164 -3.61 2.06 18.51
N ILE A 165 -3.07 3.03 19.24
CA ILE A 165 -1.78 3.62 18.98
C ILE A 165 -0.82 3.20 20.07
N PHE A 166 0.16 2.38 19.71
CA PHE A 166 1.37 2.19 20.49
C PHE A 166 2.52 2.92 19.80
N LYS A 167 3.02 3.96 20.47
CA LYS A 167 4.15 4.75 20.00
C LYS A 167 5.26 4.72 21.04
N TYR A 168 6.42 4.23 20.64
CA TYR A 168 7.63 4.34 21.42
C TYR A 168 8.64 5.21 20.68
N THR A 169 9.10 6.31 21.25
CA THR A 169 10.12 7.16 20.65
C THR A 169 11.41 7.13 21.48
N ILE A 170 12.51 6.69 20.85
CA ILE A 170 13.86 6.73 21.39
C ILE A 170 14.55 7.98 20.84
N ASN A 171 14.53 9.08 21.61
CA ASN A 171 15.16 10.33 21.23
C ASN A 171 16.69 10.27 21.41
N GLU A 172 17.15 9.65 22.49
CA GLU A 172 18.57 9.51 22.81
C GLU A 172 18.80 8.24 23.65
N GLY A 173 20.07 7.91 23.91
CA GLY A 173 20.44 6.82 24.82
C GLY A 173 20.24 5.43 24.22
N ALA A 174 19.91 4.44 25.04
CA ALA A 174 19.82 3.04 24.60
C ALA A 174 18.68 2.27 25.30
N LEU A 175 17.77 1.73 24.50
CA LEU A 175 16.73 0.80 24.95
C LEU A 175 17.20 -0.64 24.73
N ASN A 176 17.34 -1.40 25.83
CA ASN A 176 17.67 -2.82 25.76
C ASN A 176 16.40 -3.67 25.93
N ILE A 177 16.02 -4.39 24.88
CA ILE A 177 14.94 -5.36 24.90
C ILE A 177 15.49 -6.74 25.30
N TYR A 178 15.07 -7.20 26.48
CA TYR A 178 15.57 -8.43 27.12
C TYR A 178 14.91 -9.72 26.58
N SER A 179 13.88 -9.58 25.76
CA SER A 179 13.12 -10.71 25.19
C SER A 179 12.76 -10.48 23.72
N GLU A 180 11.91 -11.36 23.18
CA GLU A 180 11.23 -11.14 21.90
C GLU A 180 10.48 -9.80 21.93
N LEU A 181 10.68 -8.97 20.91
CA LEU A 181 9.85 -7.80 20.64
C LEU A 181 8.64 -8.24 19.81
N LYS A 182 7.42 -7.95 20.29
CA LYS A 182 6.17 -8.18 19.56
C LYS A 182 5.42 -6.88 19.35
N LEU A 183 5.26 -6.49 18.10
CA LEU A 183 4.40 -5.38 17.70
C LEU A 183 3.18 -5.94 16.97
N GLN A 184 2.00 -5.45 17.33
CA GLN A 184 0.73 -5.85 16.72
C GLN A 184 -0.12 -4.60 16.47
N SER A 185 -0.65 -4.46 15.26
CA SER A 185 -1.59 -3.40 14.89
C SER A 185 -2.83 -4.00 14.23
N THR A 186 -3.93 -3.27 14.28
CA THR A 186 -5.18 -3.58 13.58
C THR A 186 -5.34 -2.60 12.40
N ALA A 187 -6.27 -2.86 11.49
CA ALA A 187 -6.52 -1.95 10.36
C ALA A 187 -6.87 -0.53 10.85
N GLY A 188 -6.03 0.46 10.54
CA GLY A 188 -6.19 1.84 11.02
C GLY A 188 -5.70 2.11 12.46
N GLY A 189 -4.95 1.19 13.07
CA GLY A 189 -4.13 1.43 14.26
C GLY A 189 -2.64 1.57 13.91
N SER A 190 -1.80 1.86 14.90
CA SER A 190 -0.34 2.00 14.73
C SER A 190 0.38 1.28 15.87
N ALA A 191 1.42 0.51 15.55
CA ALA A 191 2.35 -0.07 16.51
C ALA A 191 3.78 0.15 16.06
N ALA A 192 4.36 1.29 16.46
CA ALA A 192 5.66 1.75 16.00
C ALA A 192 6.67 2.03 17.12
N ILE A 193 7.92 1.68 16.85
CA ILE A 193 9.10 2.19 17.57
C ILE A 193 9.84 3.16 16.64
N TYR A 194 9.86 4.42 17.01
CA TYR A 194 10.62 5.48 16.34
C TYR A 194 12.00 5.59 16.95
N LEU A 195 13.03 5.45 16.11
CA LEU A 195 14.42 5.73 16.47
C LEU A 195 14.74 7.15 16.02
N SER A 196 14.85 8.07 16.97
CA SER A 196 14.99 9.53 16.76
C SER A 196 16.26 10.09 17.39
N GLY A 197 17.34 9.29 17.44
CA GLY A 197 18.68 9.69 17.89
C GLY A 197 19.36 8.73 18.89
N GLY A 198 18.75 7.58 19.20
CA GLY A 198 19.33 6.58 20.12
C GLY A 198 19.38 5.14 19.60
N ASP A 199 19.82 4.24 20.46
CA ASP A 199 20.00 2.82 20.16
C ASP A 199 18.79 1.97 20.58
N LEU A 200 18.30 1.10 19.70
CA LEU A 200 17.46 -0.04 20.05
C LEU A 200 18.28 -1.33 20.04
N LYS A 201 18.32 -2.06 21.15
CA LYS A 201 19.14 -3.27 21.31
C LYS A 201 18.23 -4.46 21.58
N ILE A 202 18.17 -5.44 20.69
CA ILE A 202 17.27 -6.60 20.82
C ILE A 202 18.06 -7.90 20.99
N GLY A 203 17.61 -8.73 21.94
CA GLY A 203 18.20 -10.04 22.22
C GLY A 203 19.38 -10.02 23.19
N PHE A 204 19.67 -8.88 23.82
CA PHE A 204 20.76 -8.79 24.80
C PHE A 204 20.32 -9.34 26.17
N ASN A 205 21.20 -10.11 26.83
CA ASN A 205 21.07 -10.53 28.23
C ASN A 205 19.84 -11.42 28.59
N GLY A 206 19.16 -12.01 27.59
CA GLY A 206 18.08 -12.99 27.79
C GLY A 206 18.54 -14.45 27.61
N PRO A 207 17.77 -15.44 28.11
CA PRO A 207 17.97 -16.84 27.70
C PRO A 207 17.83 -16.95 26.18
N SER A 208 18.60 -17.80 25.50
CA SER A 208 18.58 -17.94 24.04
C SER A 208 17.16 -18.10 23.48
N ILE A 209 16.60 -17.05 22.88
CA ILE A 209 15.25 -17.06 22.27
C ILE A 209 15.41 -17.15 20.76
N GLY A 210 14.62 -17.99 20.11
CA GLY A 210 14.69 -18.24 18.66
C GLY A 210 14.41 -17.00 17.82
N ASP A 211 13.31 -16.31 18.12
CA ASP A 211 12.84 -15.14 17.38
C ASP A 211 13.06 -13.85 18.19
N VAL A 212 13.78 -12.91 17.59
CA VAL A 212 14.25 -11.69 18.26
C VAL A 212 13.22 -10.56 18.11
N TYR A 213 12.52 -10.51 16.98
CA TYR A 213 11.45 -9.58 16.67
C TYR A 213 10.37 -10.30 15.85
N ASN A 214 9.13 -10.22 16.29
CA ASN A 214 7.97 -10.85 15.70
C ASN A 214 6.93 -9.79 15.35
N TYR A 215 6.80 -9.55 14.05
CA TYR A 215 5.94 -8.54 13.43
C TYR A 215 4.78 -9.16 12.67
N SER A 216 4.54 -10.47 12.81
CA SER A 216 3.44 -11.17 12.12
C SER A 216 2.04 -10.65 12.47
N GLY A 217 1.92 -9.80 13.50
CA GLY A 217 0.69 -9.12 13.86
C GLY A 217 0.60 -7.67 13.42
N LEU A 218 1.54 -7.15 12.63
CA LEU A 218 1.44 -5.81 12.04
C LEU A 218 0.49 -5.82 10.84
N ASN A 219 -0.29 -4.76 10.70
CA ASN A 219 -1.13 -4.48 9.55
C ASN A 219 -0.76 -3.15 8.92
N PHE A 220 0.08 -3.20 7.88
CA PHE A 220 0.59 -2.04 7.14
C PHE A 220 -0.48 -1.21 6.39
N THR A 221 -1.77 -1.45 6.63
CA THR A 221 -2.88 -0.68 6.06
C THR A 221 -3.47 0.29 7.10
N GLY A 222 -2.92 1.51 7.15
CA GLY A 222 -3.57 2.64 7.83
C GLY A 222 -2.90 3.20 9.10
N GLY A 223 -1.60 2.97 9.29
CA GLY A 223 -0.83 3.55 10.39
C GLY A 223 0.69 3.37 10.20
N ASP A 224 1.47 3.99 11.09
CA ASP A 224 2.90 3.75 11.20
C ASP A 224 3.11 2.45 11.97
N ASP A 225 3.76 1.48 11.36
CA ASP A 225 3.96 0.14 11.92
C ASP A 225 5.42 -0.31 11.81
N GLY A 226 5.89 -0.98 12.86
CA GLY A 226 7.22 -1.59 12.90
C GLY A 226 8.28 -0.73 13.58
N ILE A 227 9.54 -0.89 13.16
CA ILE A 227 10.67 -0.08 13.65
C ILE A 227 11.00 0.94 12.57
N ILE A 228 10.96 2.22 12.92
CA ILE A 228 11.07 3.33 11.97
C ILE A 228 12.24 4.23 12.39
N PHE A 229 13.26 4.33 11.55
CA PHE A 229 14.31 5.31 11.74
C PHE A 229 13.83 6.71 11.31
N THR A 230 14.07 7.71 12.16
CA THR A 230 13.69 9.11 11.93
C THR A 230 14.84 10.09 12.18
N ASP A 231 15.98 9.59 12.66
CA ASP A 231 17.23 10.34 12.81
C ASP A 231 18.42 9.49 12.37
N THR A 232 19.35 10.08 11.62
CA THR A 232 20.50 9.39 11.04
C THR A 232 21.50 8.86 12.06
N ASN A 233 21.49 9.39 13.29
CA ASN A 233 22.32 8.95 14.40
C ASN A 233 21.76 7.73 15.15
N SER A 234 20.58 7.25 14.77
CA SER A 234 19.95 6.08 15.39
C SER A 234 20.61 4.78 14.98
N THR A 235 20.58 3.78 15.85
CA THR A 235 21.09 2.44 15.55
C THR A 235 20.16 1.35 16.08
N LEU A 236 19.87 0.33 15.27
CA LEU A 236 19.28 -0.92 15.73
C LEU A 236 20.39 -1.98 15.84
N ILE A 237 20.52 -2.61 17.01
CA ILE A 237 21.50 -3.66 17.26
C ILE A 237 20.76 -4.94 17.62
N VAL A 238 21.01 -6.00 16.86
CA VAL A 238 20.40 -7.32 17.04
C VAL A 238 21.49 -8.32 17.41
N GLN A 239 21.32 -9.05 18.52
CA GLN A 239 22.32 -10.01 18.97
C GLN A 239 22.52 -11.16 17.95
N GLY A 240 23.78 -11.45 17.63
CA GLY A 240 24.17 -12.53 16.71
C GLY A 240 24.13 -12.12 15.23
N ASN A 241 24.47 -13.06 14.34
CA ASN A 241 24.34 -12.86 12.90
C ASN A 241 22.88 -13.07 12.47
N LYS A 242 22.19 -11.96 12.24
CA LYS A 242 20.77 -11.88 11.85
C LYS A 242 20.58 -11.08 10.56
N THR A 243 21.61 -10.92 9.73
CA THR A 243 21.55 -10.10 8.51
C THR A 243 20.42 -10.52 7.57
N THR A 244 20.28 -11.82 7.29
CA THR A 244 19.18 -12.35 6.45
C THR A 244 17.82 -12.02 7.06
N THR A 245 17.65 -12.25 8.37
CA THR A 245 16.40 -11.99 9.07
C THR A 245 16.03 -10.51 9.06
N VAL A 246 17.00 -9.63 9.30
CA VAL A 246 16.81 -8.18 9.28
C VAL A 246 16.48 -7.70 7.86
N ASN A 247 17.13 -8.23 6.82
CA ASN A 247 16.79 -7.89 5.44
C ASN A 247 15.35 -8.31 5.09
N THR A 248 14.86 -9.43 5.63
CA THR A 248 13.44 -9.81 5.51
C THR A 248 12.53 -8.78 6.19
N TRP A 249 12.91 -8.24 7.37
CA TRP A 249 12.14 -7.18 8.02
C TRP A 249 12.04 -5.92 7.16
N ILE A 250 13.11 -5.56 6.45
CA ILE A 250 13.14 -4.42 5.53
C ILE A 250 12.23 -4.69 4.33
N ALA A 251 12.38 -5.86 3.69
CA ALA A 251 11.58 -6.25 2.54
C ALA A 251 10.07 -6.30 2.85
N ASP A 252 9.71 -6.73 4.06
CA ASP A 252 8.33 -6.82 4.52
C ASP A 252 7.78 -5.47 5.04
N GLY A 253 8.59 -4.41 5.08
CA GLY A 253 8.19 -3.09 5.62
C GLY A 253 8.13 -3.00 7.16
N ALA A 254 8.46 -4.08 7.87
CA ALA A 254 8.49 -4.13 9.34
C ALA A 254 9.66 -3.37 9.98
N LEU A 255 10.66 -3.04 9.17
CA LEU A 255 11.80 -2.18 9.49
C LEU A 255 11.96 -1.17 8.34
N SER A 256 11.82 0.12 8.63
CA SER A 256 11.85 1.18 7.62
C SER A 256 12.61 2.40 8.10
N THR A 257 12.82 3.36 7.21
CA THR A 257 13.45 4.64 7.53
C THR A 257 12.72 5.78 6.84
N GLN A 258 12.62 6.91 7.55
CA GLN A 258 12.21 8.21 7.02
C GLN A 258 13.42 9.11 6.75
N VAL A 259 14.63 8.63 7.03
CA VAL A 259 15.89 9.36 6.87
C VAL A 259 16.98 8.48 6.22
N GLY A 260 17.35 8.83 4.99
CA GLY A 260 18.39 8.12 4.25
C GLY A 260 18.05 6.65 3.99
N ALA A 261 19.07 5.81 3.79
CA ALA A 261 18.91 4.38 3.54
C ALA A 261 19.39 3.54 4.74
N LEU A 262 18.85 2.32 4.87
CA LEU A 262 19.25 1.36 5.90
C LEU A 262 20.46 0.54 5.42
N ASP A 263 21.53 0.54 6.20
CA ASP A 263 22.68 -0.38 6.04
C ASP A 263 22.60 -1.49 7.09
N VAL A 264 22.75 -2.75 6.67
CA VAL A 264 22.69 -3.94 7.53
C VAL A 264 24.04 -4.63 7.53
N ASN A 265 24.79 -4.49 8.61
CA ASN A 265 26.15 -5.01 8.74
C ASN A 265 26.29 -6.00 9.91
N TYR A 266 27.07 -7.07 9.73
CA TYR A 266 27.46 -7.97 10.81
C TYR A 266 28.89 -7.70 11.26
N ASN A 267 29.06 -7.22 12.50
CA ASN A 267 30.38 -6.83 13.03
C ASN A 267 31.17 -7.99 13.67
N GLY A 268 30.74 -9.24 13.47
CA GLY A 268 31.33 -10.42 14.10
C GLY A 268 30.70 -10.83 15.43
N THR A 269 29.87 -9.99 16.05
CA THR A 269 29.10 -10.31 17.26
C THR A 269 27.61 -10.03 17.10
N ASN A 270 27.26 -8.89 16.51
CA ASN A 270 25.88 -8.42 16.36
C ASN A 270 25.62 -7.99 14.92
N THR A 271 24.38 -8.11 14.49
CA THR A 271 23.87 -7.39 13.32
C THR A 271 23.51 -5.98 13.75
N ILE A 272 24.07 -5.01 13.04
CA ILE A 272 23.87 -3.58 13.25
C ILE A 272 23.12 -3.05 12.05
N VAL A 273 22.06 -2.30 12.31
CA VAL A 273 21.36 -1.49 11.31
C VAL A 273 21.60 -0.04 11.64
N THR A 274 22.16 0.68 10.70
CA THR A 274 22.34 2.13 10.77
C THR A 274 21.65 2.78 9.59
N THR A 275 21.28 4.02 9.76
CA THR A 275 20.95 4.91 8.65
C THR A 275 22.20 5.63 8.19
N PHE A 276 22.33 5.80 6.89
CA PHE A 276 23.27 6.74 6.31
C PHE A 276 22.49 7.73 5.46
N GLU A 277 22.89 9.01 5.46
CA GLU A 277 22.44 9.91 4.42
C GLU A 277 22.93 9.29 3.11
N ALA A 278 21.99 8.76 2.31
CA ALA A 278 22.29 8.40 0.94
C ALA A 278 22.72 9.72 0.30
N LEU A 279 24.02 9.90 0.12
CA LEU A 279 24.52 10.94 -0.77
C LEU A 279 23.99 10.53 -2.13
N SER A 280 22.91 11.16 -2.58
CA SER A 280 22.33 10.89 -3.90
C SER A 280 23.45 10.97 -4.92
N GLY A 281 23.86 9.83 -5.45
CA GLY A 281 24.83 9.78 -6.53
C GLY A 281 24.11 10.17 -7.81
N SER A 282 24.79 10.92 -8.67
CA SER A 282 24.35 11.05 -10.05
C SER A 282 25.22 10.11 -10.88
N TYR A 283 24.56 9.16 -11.54
CA TYR A 283 25.19 8.11 -12.33
C TYR A 283 24.86 8.34 -13.79
N THR A 284 25.88 8.40 -14.63
CA THR A 284 25.68 8.46 -16.09
C THR A 284 26.03 7.12 -16.71
N TRP A 285 25.17 6.62 -17.58
CA TRP A 285 25.45 5.39 -18.31
C TRP A 285 26.67 5.56 -19.22
N ASP A 286 27.72 4.78 -18.96
CA ASP A 286 28.93 4.72 -19.77
C ASP A 286 29.10 3.39 -20.51
N GLY A 287 28.34 2.36 -20.10
CA GLY A 287 28.38 1.01 -20.68
C GLY A 287 29.67 0.25 -20.40
N GLY A 288 30.37 0.55 -19.31
CA GLY A 288 31.64 -0.09 -18.93
C GLY A 288 31.57 -1.60 -18.60
N GLY A 289 30.39 -2.12 -18.25
CA GLY A 289 30.11 -3.52 -17.90
C GLY A 289 29.57 -4.34 -19.09
N ASP A 290 28.42 -4.99 -18.91
CA ASP A 290 27.76 -5.77 -19.98
C ASP A 290 27.08 -4.90 -21.07
N ALA A 291 27.02 -3.59 -20.85
CA ALA A 291 26.43 -2.57 -21.70
C ALA A 291 24.93 -2.74 -22.00
N GLN A 292 24.18 -3.56 -21.26
CA GLN A 292 22.74 -3.76 -21.48
C GLN A 292 21.91 -3.82 -20.19
N SER A 293 22.47 -4.30 -19.08
CA SER A 293 21.73 -4.51 -17.83
C SER A 293 21.76 -3.28 -16.95
N PHE A 294 20.58 -2.79 -16.56
CA PHE A 294 20.42 -1.67 -15.63
C PHE A 294 21.13 -1.96 -14.31
N GLY A 295 21.01 -3.18 -13.78
CA GLY A 295 21.55 -3.56 -12.47
C GLY A 295 23.04 -3.90 -12.42
N ASP A 296 23.76 -3.80 -13.54
CA ASP A 296 25.21 -3.97 -13.54
C ASP A 296 25.87 -2.64 -13.15
N ALA A 297 26.40 -2.58 -11.93
CA ALA A 297 27.03 -1.37 -11.38
C ALA A 297 28.26 -0.91 -12.18
N ASP A 298 28.84 -1.76 -13.02
CA ASP A 298 29.98 -1.42 -13.88
C ASP A 298 29.54 -0.67 -15.17
N ASN A 299 28.24 -0.59 -15.46
CA ASN A 299 27.68 0.17 -16.59
C ASN A 299 27.46 1.67 -16.32
N TRP A 300 27.74 2.11 -15.09
CA TRP A 300 27.45 3.46 -14.61
C TRP A 300 28.74 4.18 -14.23
N ASP A 301 28.83 5.49 -14.50
CA ASP A 301 29.93 6.35 -14.05
C ASP A 301 29.40 7.30 -12.95
N PRO A 302 29.97 7.26 -11.72
CA PRO A 302 31.10 6.41 -11.29
C PRO A 302 30.72 4.94 -11.09
N ALA A 303 31.61 4.04 -11.54
CA ALA A 303 31.41 2.58 -11.48
C ALA A 303 31.45 2.01 -10.07
N GLY A 304 30.68 0.94 -9.85
CA GLY A 304 30.80 0.07 -8.67
C GLY A 304 30.01 0.50 -7.43
N ALA A 305 29.05 1.43 -7.57
CA ALA A 305 28.12 1.75 -6.48
C ALA A 305 26.92 0.79 -6.47
N ALA A 306 26.46 0.41 -5.28
CA ALA A 306 25.17 -0.23 -5.13
C ALA A 306 24.05 0.77 -5.46
N PHE A 307 22.98 0.33 -6.12
CA PHE A 307 21.82 1.17 -6.42
C PHE A 307 21.15 1.60 -5.12
N LEU A 308 21.10 2.90 -4.85
CA LEU A 308 20.37 3.48 -3.71
C LEU A 308 19.05 4.09 -4.18
N ILE A 309 18.09 4.11 -3.26
CA ILE A 309 16.71 4.60 -3.49
C ILE A 309 16.67 6.06 -3.95
N ASP A 310 17.70 6.85 -3.66
CA ASP A 310 17.77 8.28 -3.98
C ASP A 310 18.72 8.63 -5.14
N ASP A 311 19.30 7.63 -5.80
CA ASP A 311 20.27 7.85 -6.86
C ASP A 311 19.61 8.31 -8.17
N ASP A 312 20.24 9.28 -8.84
CA ASP A 312 19.77 9.85 -10.09
C ASP A 312 20.54 9.20 -11.26
N TYR A 313 19.84 8.54 -12.17
CA TYR A 313 20.44 7.79 -13.28
C TYR A 313 20.21 8.49 -14.62
N ALA A 314 21.26 8.71 -15.40
CA ALA A 314 21.17 9.29 -16.73
C ALA A 314 21.56 8.27 -17.81
N ILE A 315 20.62 7.88 -18.68
CA ILE A 315 20.87 7.04 -19.85
C ILE A 315 21.26 7.94 -21.02
N THR A 316 22.47 7.74 -21.55
CA THR A 316 23.04 8.60 -22.59
C THR A 316 22.44 8.32 -23.97
N SER A 317 22.60 9.29 -24.88
CA SER A 317 22.01 9.26 -26.23
C SER A 317 22.36 7.98 -27.01
N GLY A 318 21.33 7.32 -27.56
CA GLY A 318 21.49 6.14 -28.42
C GLY A 318 21.77 4.83 -27.69
N VAL A 319 21.75 4.83 -26.35
CA VAL A 319 21.91 3.64 -25.52
C VAL A 319 20.56 2.93 -25.33
N SER A 320 20.57 1.61 -25.23
CA SER A 320 19.41 0.80 -24.81
C SER A 320 19.74 0.01 -23.55
N VAL A 321 18.95 0.18 -22.50
CA VAL A 321 19.13 -0.45 -21.19
C VAL A 321 17.88 -1.27 -20.83
N ALA A 322 18.06 -2.40 -20.16
CA ALA A 322 16.97 -3.21 -19.64
C ALA A 322 17.15 -3.54 -18.15
N THR A 323 16.08 -3.55 -17.37
CA THR A 323 16.13 -3.91 -15.94
C THR A 323 16.38 -5.40 -15.70
N GLY A 324 16.01 -6.25 -16.65
CA GLY A 324 15.83 -7.68 -16.37
C GLY A 324 14.71 -7.91 -15.36
N SER A 325 14.71 -9.06 -14.69
CA SER A 325 13.68 -9.44 -13.70
C SER A 325 13.95 -8.93 -12.28
N ASN A 326 14.80 -7.92 -12.11
CA ASN A 326 15.17 -7.38 -10.80
C ASN A 326 14.25 -6.21 -10.40
N ALA A 327 14.20 -5.93 -9.10
CA ALA A 327 13.53 -4.76 -8.54
C ALA A 327 14.54 -3.64 -8.29
N PHE A 328 14.25 -2.44 -8.80
CA PHE A 328 15.05 -1.24 -8.61
C PHE A 328 14.21 -0.14 -7.99
N PHE A 329 14.82 0.56 -7.03
CA PHE A 329 14.28 1.74 -6.40
C PHE A 329 15.31 2.83 -6.62
N ILE A 330 14.94 3.89 -7.33
CA ILE A 330 15.86 4.95 -7.75
C ILE A 330 15.26 6.33 -7.49
N GLY A 331 16.11 7.34 -7.41
CA GLY A 331 15.69 8.71 -7.18
C GLY A 331 15.03 9.30 -8.42
N GLN A 332 15.76 9.32 -9.53
CA GLN A 332 15.31 9.87 -10.82
C GLN A 332 15.91 9.08 -11.98
N ILE A 333 15.25 9.11 -13.13
CA ILE A 333 15.85 8.69 -14.40
C ILE A 333 15.77 9.80 -15.45
N ASP A 334 16.90 10.08 -16.09
CA ASP A 334 17.05 11.01 -17.20
C ASP A 334 17.47 10.25 -18.45
N MET A 335 16.64 10.27 -19.49
CA MET A 335 16.94 9.63 -20.77
C MET A 335 17.28 10.70 -21.82
N ASP A 336 18.53 10.73 -22.28
CA ASP A 336 18.96 11.61 -23.37
C ASP A 336 18.35 11.22 -24.72
N ASN A 337 18.47 12.08 -25.73
CA ASN A 337 17.86 11.87 -27.04
C ASN A 337 18.20 10.50 -27.65
N GLY A 338 17.18 9.71 -27.99
CA GLY A 338 17.37 8.40 -28.60
C GLY A 338 17.78 7.29 -27.63
N ALA A 339 17.80 7.57 -26.32
CA ALA A 339 17.98 6.54 -25.31
C ALA A 339 16.75 5.64 -25.21
N SER A 340 16.94 4.39 -24.82
CA SER A 340 15.86 3.44 -24.60
C SER A 340 16.01 2.74 -23.25
N LEU A 341 14.90 2.57 -22.54
CA LEU A 341 14.82 1.84 -21.29
C LEU A 341 13.68 0.81 -21.39
N ALA A 342 13.98 -0.43 -21.04
CA ALA A 342 12.99 -1.49 -20.93
C ALA A 342 12.90 -2.00 -19.49
N VAL A 343 11.74 -1.86 -18.85
CA VAL A 343 11.41 -2.61 -17.63
C VAL A 343 10.93 -3.98 -18.08
N SER A 344 11.81 -4.99 -18.01
CA SER A 344 11.53 -6.33 -18.55
C SER A 344 10.43 -7.04 -17.75
N GLU A 345 9.80 -8.05 -18.36
CA GLU A 345 8.81 -8.91 -17.70
C GLU A 345 9.35 -9.47 -16.37
N GLY A 346 8.52 -9.37 -15.31
CA GLY A 346 8.89 -9.73 -13.94
C GLY A 346 9.85 -8.76 -13.23
N GLY A 347 10.36 -7.74 -13.94
CA GLY A 347 11.10 -6.63 -13.36
C GLY A 347 10.19 -5.61 -12.69
N PHE A 348 10.75 -4.86 -11.74
CA PHE A 348 10.06 -3.78 -11.04
C PHE A 348 10.97 -2.54 -11.00
N LEU A 349 10.45 -1.37 -11.37
CA LEU A 349 11.18 -0.11 -11.27
C LEU A 349 10.32 0.93 -10.56
N SER A 350 10.80 1.42 -9.42
CA SER A 350 10.16 2.46 -8.63
C SER A 350 11.01 3.72 -8.58
N ILE A 351 10.36 4.88 -8.76
CA ILE A 351 11.00 6.20 -8.67
C ILE A 351 10.49 6.89 -7.40
N ASP A 352 11.40 7.24 -6.48
CA ASP A 352 11.06 7.68 -5.12
C ASP A 352 11.44 9.14 -4.80
N LYS A 353 12.08 9.87 -5.72
CA LYS A 353 12.35 11.30 -5.54
C LYS A 353 11.29 12.16 -6.20
N ASN A 354 10.96 13.29 -5.57
CA ASN A 354 10.11 14.37 -6.12
C ASN A 354 10.80 15.11 -7.29
N ALA A 355 11.56 14.40 -8.11
CA ALA A 355 12.38 14.94 -9.16
C ALA A 355 11.85 14.49 -10.53
N GLU A 356 12.06 15.37 -11.49
CA GLU A 356 11.49 15.32 -12.83
C GLU A 356 12.15 14.17 -13.62
N THR A 357 11.49 13.03 -13.79
CA THR A 357 11.99 11.99 -14.72
C THR A 357 11.97 12.53 -16.16
N VAL A 358 13.11 12.91 -16.71
CA VAL A 358 13.16 13.55 -18.04
C VAL A 358 13.39 12.51 -19.14
N ILE A 359 12.44 12.38 -20.08
CA ILE A 359 12.63 11.55 -21.28
C ILE A 359 12.71 12.47 -22.51
N LYS A 360 13.94 12.74 -22.97
CA LYS A 360 14.21 13.66 -24.08
C LYS A 360 13.83 13.05 -25.43
N GLY A 361 13.88 13.86 -26.49
CA GLY A 361 13.30 13.55 -27.80
C GLY A 361 13.94 12.36 -28.52
N GLY A 362 13.11 11.49 -29.08
CA GLY A 362 13.56 10.30 -29.83
C GLY A 362 13.72 9.06 -28.95
N SER A 363 13.44 9.17 -27.65
CA SER A 363 13.67 8.10 -26.68
C SER A 363 12.48 7.15 -26.57
N THR A 364 12.75 5.90 -26.17
CA THR A 364 11.73 4.84 -26.04
C THR A 364 11.74 4.27 -24.61
N LEU A 365 10.60 4.34 -23.92
CA LEU A 365 10.38 3.64 -22.66
C LEU A 365 9.44 2.46 -22.91
N THR A 366 9.88 1.24 -22.61
CA THR A 366 9.04 0.02 -22.69
C THR A 366 8.88 -0.56 -21.29
N ILE A 367 7.66 -0.92 -20.92
CA ILE A 367 7.31 -1.42 -19.59
C ILE A 367 6.58 -2.75 -19.79
N ASP A 368 7.32 -3.85 -19.75
CA ASP A 368 6.79 -5.23 -19.77
C ASP A 368 6.60 -5.78 -18.35
N GLY A 369 7.35 -5.26 -17.37
CA GLY A 369 7.22 -5.56 -15.94
C GLY A 369 6.28 -4.60 -15.20
N GLU A 370 6.68 -4.14 -14.01
CA GLU A 370 5.93 -3.14 -13.23
C GLU A 370 6.73 -1.84 -13.07
N TRP A 371 6.08 -0.72 -13.37
CA TRP A 371 6.60 0.63 -13.11
C TRP A 371 5.72 1.34 -12.08
N ASN A 372 6.36 1.93 -11.06
CA ASN A 372 5.68 2.67 -10.01
C ASN A 372 6.36 4.02 -9.74
N SER A 373 5.69 5.15 -10.03
CA SER A 373 6.20 6.48 -9.63
C SER A 373 5.62 6.99 -8.30
N GLY A 374 4.96 6.12 -7.53
CA GLY A 374 4.49 6.40 -6.18
C GLY A 374 3.48 7.56 -6.12
N THR A 375 3.74 8.51 -5.22
CA THR A 375 2.94 9.75 -5.11
C THR A 375 3.47 10.89 -5.96
N LEU A 376 4.57 10.66 -6.67
CA LEU A 376 5.46 11.70 -7.12
C LEU A 376 5.16 12.06 -8.58
N LYS A 377 5.38 13.33 -8.89
CA LYS A 377 5.14 13.87 -10.22
C LYS A 377 6.31 13.50 -11.12
N TRP A 378 6.03 12.73 -12.15
CA TRP A 378 6.95 12.47 -13.23
C TRP A 378 6.49 13.26 -14.46
N ASP A 379 7.42 13.86 -15.19
CA ASP A 379 7.11 14.68 -16.35
C ASP A 379 7.92 14.21 -17.56
N ILE A 380 7.29 13.56 -18.54
CA ILE A 380 7.96 13.27 -19.82
C ILE A 380 8.16 14.59 -20.57
N PHE A 381 9.37 15.16 -20.56
CA PHE A 381 9.73 16.34 -21.35
C PHE A 381 10.51 15.99 -22.62
N GLY A 382 9.82 15.95 -23.76
CA GLY A 382 10.43 15.57 -25.04
C GLY A 382 10.32 16.66 -26.11
N GLN A 383 11.46 17.22 -26.55
CA GLN A 383 11.55 17.88 -27.85
C GLN A 383 11.79 16.82 -28.95
N GLY A 384 10.75 16.10 -29.34
CA GLY A 384 10.83 15.07 -30.39
C GLY A 384 9.73 14.01 -30.27
N ALA A 385 9.80 12.99 -31.14
CA ALA A 385 8.93 11.82 -31.10
C ALA A 385 9.44 10.81 -30.07
N ASN A 386 8.73 10.72 -28.95
CA ASN A 386 8.97 9.73 -27.91
C ASN A 386 7.92 8.61 -28.00
N VAL A 387 8.34 7.40 -27.66
CA VAL A 387 7.47 6.23 -27.63
C VAL A 387 7.44 5.67 -26.21
N LEU A 388 6.24 5.45 -25.68
CA LEU A 388 5.99 4.75 -24.42
C LEU A 388 5.20 3.48 -24.73
N ASN A 389 5.78 2.30 -24.51
CA ASN A 389 5.09 1.03 -24.64
C ASN A 389 4.78 0.49 -23.24
N ILE A 390 3.51 0.23 -22.94
CA ILE A 390 3.01 -0.27 -21.67
C ILE A 390 2.40 -1.66 -21.93
N ASN A 391 3.21 -2.70 -21.74
CA ASN A 391 2.80 -4.09 -21.91
C ASN A 391 2.64 -4.83 -20.57
N GLY A 392 3.06 -4.20 -19.47
CA GLY A 392 2.93 -4.68 -18.10
C GLY A 392 2.18 -3.68 -17.23
N LYS A 393 2.42 -3.72 -15.91
CA LYS A 393 1.69 -2.88 -14.95
C LYS A 393 2.29 -1.48 -14.87
N PHE A 394 1.44 -0.47 -15.03
CA PHE A 394 1.85 0.92 -14.99
C PHE A 394 1.05 1.70 -13.97
N ALA A 395 1.69 2.03 -12.84
CA ALA A 395 1.09 2.83 -11.77
C ALA A 395 1.82 4.17 -11.68
N SER A 396 1.16 5.26 -12.09
CA SER A 396 1.82 6.55 -12.15
C SER A 396 0.93 7.74 -11.78
N LYS A 397 1.53 8.79 -11.19
CA LYS A 397 0.81 10.01 -10.77
C LYS A 397 1.39 11.32 -11.35
N GLY A 398 1.82 11.31 -12.60
CA GLY A 398 2.52 12.43 -13.23
C GLY A 398 1.76 13.09 -14.37
N ASN A 399 2.48 13.95 -15.10
CA ASN A 399 1.97 14.65 -16.26
C ASN A 399 2.80 14.26 -17.50
N PHE A 400 2.15 14.27 -18.66
CA PHE A 400 2.82 14.00 -19.93
C PHE A 400 3.02 15.30 -20.71
N PHE A 401 4.26 15.79 -20.80
CA PHE A 401 4.63 17.03 -21.47
C PHE A 401 5.52 16.79 -22.69
N ALA A 402 5.03 16.02 -23.66
CA ALA A 402 5.79 15.71 -24.87
C ALA A 402 5.31 16.51 -26.08
N ASN A 403 6.24 16.90 -26.96
CA ASN A 403 5.90 17.43 -28.28
C ASN A 403 5.29 16.35 -29.18
N THR A 404 5.75 15.10 -29.06
CA THR A 404 5.15 13.97 -29.75
C THR A 404 5.29 12.75 -28.83
N LEU A 405 4.18 12.25 -28.32
CA LEU A 405 4.15 11.02 -27.53
C LEU A 405 3.18 10.04 -28.17
N THR A 406 3.70 8.86 -28.49
CA THR A 406 2.90 7.69 -28.80
C THR A 406 2.93 6.75 -27.61
N VAL A 407 1.77 6.51 -26.99
CA VAL A 407 1.63 5.46 -25.98
C VAL A 407 1.00 4.24 -26.64
N ASN A 408 1.60 3.07 -26.53
CA ASN A 408 1.01 1.80 -26.94
C ASN A 408 0.73 0.97 -25.69
N HIS A 409 -0.52 0.58 -25.47
CA HIS A 409 -0.93 -0.12 -24.26
C HIS A 409 -1.65 -1.42 -24.62
N THR A 410 -1.19 -2.53 -24.04
CA THR A 410 -1.69 -3.90 -24.30
C THR A 410 -1.90 -4.73 -23.03
N SER A 411 -1.86 -4.12 -21.85
CA SER A 411 -1.95 -4.81 -20.56
C SER A 411 -3.23 -4.51 -19.81
N ASP A 412 -3.64 -5.45 -18.98
CA ASP A 412 -4.63 -5.22 -17.94
C ASP A 412 -3.96 -4.44 -16.79
N ASP A 413 -4.71 -3.49 -16.18
CA ASP A 413 -4.31 -2.72 -14.99
C ASP A 413 -3.25 -1.60 -15.17
N ALA A 414 -3.44 -0.70 -16.13
CA ALA A 414 -2.73 0.59 -16.10
C ALA A 414 -3.58 1.67 -15.44
N VAL A 415 -3.04 2.30 -14.39
CA VAL A 415 -3.66 3.48 -13.77
C VAL A 415 -2.88 4.70 -14.21
N LEU A 416 -3.52 5.52 -15.03
CA LEU A 416 -2.94 6.73 -15.57
C LEU A 416 -3.57 7.97 -14.95
N LYS A 417 -2.71 8.87 -14.47
CA LYS A 417 -3.11 10.26 -14.27
C LYS A 417 -2.52 11.08 -15.41
N ILE A 418 -3.37 11.74 -16.18
CA ILE A 418 -2.96 12.76 -17.15
C ILE A 418 -3.53 14.08 -16.65
N ALA A 419 -2.75 14.97 -16.02
CA ALA A 419 -3.31 16.27 -15.60
C ALA A 419 -3.41 17.28 -16.76
N SER A 420 -2.57 17.13 -17.78
CA SER A 420 -2.62 17.92 -19.02
C SER A 420 -1.73 17.29 -20.08
N ALA A 421 -2.27 17.00 -21.27
CA ALA A 421 -1.48 16.68 -22.46
C ALA A 421 -1.49 17.89 -23.39
N GLY A 422 -0.31 18.40 -23.77
CA GLY A 422 -0.16 19.48 -24.77
C GLY A 422 -0.07 20.92 -24.24
N GLY A 423 0.32 21.11 -22.97
CA GLY A 423 0.47 22.45 -22.34
C GLY A 423 1.73 23.25 -22.73
N GLY A 424 2.46 22.82 -23.76
CA GLY A 424 3.70 23.45 -24.19
C GLY A 424 3.50 24.75 -24.97
N ASN A 425 4.58 25.49 -25.15
CA ASN A 425 4.65 26.69 -25.97
C ASN A 425 3.94 26.49 -27.33
N PRO A 426 2.96 27.34 -27.72
CA PRO A 426 2.20 27.21 -28.98
C PRO A 426 3.06 27.30 -30.25
N ALA A 427 4.37 27.58 -30.10
CA ALA A 427 5.33 27.62 -31.20
C ALA A 427 5.73 26.23 -31.76
N PHE A 428 5.38 25.12 -31.11
CA PHE A 428 5.71 23.77 -31.59
C PHE A 428 4.42 22.96 -31.83
N PRO A 429 4.29 22.27 -32.98
CA PRO A 429 3.22 21.30 -33.17
C PRO A 429 3.36 20.20 -32.11
N GLN A 430 2.32 20.05 -31.27
CA GLN A 430 2.26 19.07 -30.20
C GLN A 430 1.28 17.98 -30.62
N GLN A 431 1.78 16.76 -30.82
CA GLN A 431 1.00 15.58 -31.12
C GLN A 431 0.96 14.67 -29.88
N PHE A 432 -0.24 14.32 -29.43
CA PHE A 432 -0.42 13.32 -28.38
C PHE A 432 -1.30 12.22 -28.96
N VAL A 433 -0.74 11.02 -29.04
CA VAL A 433 -1.46 9.84 -29.53
C VAL A 433 -1.35 8.74 -28.50
N TYR A 434 -2.48 8.33 -27.96
CA TYR A 434 -2.57 7.15 -27.09
C TYR A 434 -3.27 6.05 -27.87
N ASN A 435 -2.60 4.92 -28.10
CA ASN A 435 -3.17 3.73 -28.71
C ASN A 435 -3.45 2.69 -27.62
N LEU A 436 -4.72 2.56 -27.23
CA LEU A 436 -5.17 1.50 -26.36
C LEU A 436 -5.54 0.30 -27.23
N ASN A 437 -4.63 -0.64 -27.39
CA ASN A 437 -4.80 -1.75 -28.32
C ASN A 437 -5.55 -2.91 -27.68
N GLU A 438 -5.23 -3.22 -26.43
CA GLU A 438 -5.83 -4.29 -25.63
C GLU A 438 -5.81 -3.88 -24.15
N GLY A 439 -6.55 -4.60 -23.31
CA GLY A 439 -6.59 -4.40 -21.85
C GLY A 439 -7.43 -3.21 -21.40
N SER A 440 -7.16 -2.71 -20.20
CA SER A 440 -7.94 -1.63 -19.57
C SER A 440 -7.06 -0.47 -19.10
N LEU A 441 -7.50 0.75 -19.41
CA LEU A 441 -6.88 2.01 -18.99
C LEU A 441 -7.81 2.78 -18.05
N ASP A 442 -7.41 2.91 -16.79
CA ASP A 442 -8.15 3.69 -15.80
C ASP A 442 -7.57 5.10 -15.65
N ILE A 443 -8.38 6.11 -15.99
CA ILE A 443 -8.02 7.52 -15.83
C ILE A 443 -8.72 8.14 -14.63
N HIS A 444 -7.95 8.36 -13.57
CA HIS A 444 -8.49 8.83 -12.29
C HIS A 444 -8.73 10.35 -12.24
N HIS A 445 -8.15 11.15 -13.14
CA HIS A 445 -8.20 12.63 -13.11
C HIS A 445 -8.72 13.17 -14.45
N SER A 446 -8.97 14.47 -14.53
CA SER A 446 -9.44 15.08 -15.78
C SER A 446 -8.36 15.04 -16.87
N VAL A 447 -8.63 14.33 -17.96
CA VAL A 447 -7.85 14.41 -19.20
C VAL A 447 -8.14 15.74 -19.86
N THR A 448 -7.09 16.51 -20.13
CA THR A 448 -7.17 17.66 -21.05
C THR A 448 -6.35 17.32 -22.27
N LEU A 449 -7.01 17.16 -23.41
CA LEU A 449 -6.36 17.03 -24.71
C LEU A 449 -6.24 18.43 -25.32
N LEU A 450 -5.02 18.83 -25.63
CA LEU A 450 -4.71 20.10 -26.28
C LEU A 450 -4.16 19.81 -27.68
N SER A 451 -4.87 20.29 -28.69
CA SER A 451 -4.42 20.24 -30.09
C SER A 451 -4.04 21.64 -30.55
N VAL A 452 -3.01 21.73 -31.39
CA VAL A 452 -2.68 22.93 -32.18
C VAL A 452 -2.87 22.59 -33.65
N THR A 453 -3.22 23.58 -34.48
CA THR A 453 -3.47 23.40 -35.92
C THR A 453 -2.46 22.45 -36.60
N ASN A 454 -2.96 21.37 -37.22
CA ASN A 454 -2.23 20.30 -37.92
C ASN A 454 -1.49 19.27 -37.04
N ALA A 455 -1.91 19.05 -35.80
CA ALA A 455 -1.41 17.95 -34.96
C ALA A 455 -2.58 17.15 -34.38
N ALA A 456 -2.41 15.83 -34.22
CA ALA A 456 -3.41 14.97 -33.62
C ALA A 456 -3.28 15.00 -32.08
N ALA A 457 -4.39 15.22 -31.37
CA ALA A 457 -4.50 15.00 -29.94
C ALA A 457 -5.59 13.96 -29.68
N ALA A 458 -5.23 12.67 -29.82
CA ALA A 458 -6.18 11.57 -29.87
C ALA A 458 -5.86 10.44 -28.89
N ILE A 459 -6.92 9.80 -28.39
CA ILE A 459 -6.89 8.48 -27.76
C ILE A 459 -7.63 7.53 -28.70
N TYR A 460 -6.92 6.60 -29.34
CA TYR A 460 -7.48 5.56 -30.17
C TYR A 460 -7.78 4.32 -29.32
N LEU A 461 -9.02 3.85 -29.39
CA LEU A 461 -9.48 2.62 -28.78
C LEU A 461 -9.49 1.53 -29.86
N ASN A 462 -8.40 0.77 -29.95
CA ASN A 462 -8.17 -0.28 -30.94
C ASN A 462 -8.45 -1.70 -30.39
N GLY A 463 -9.27 -1.83 -29.34
CA GLY A 463 -9.68 -3.12 -28.77
C GLY A 463 -9.71 -3.18 -27.24
N GLY A 464 -9.24 -2.14 -26.54
CA GLY A 464 -9.26 -2.08 -25.07
C GLY A 464 -10.35 -1.18 -24.48
N ASP A 465 -10.46 -1.25 -23.15
CA ASP A 465 -11.45 -0.53 -22.35
C ASP A 465 -10.85 0.72 -21.70
N LEU A 466 -11.50 1.87 -21.88
CA LEU A 466 -11.11 3.13 -21.25
C LEU A 466 -12.09 3.49 -20.14
N THR A 467 -11.63 3.62 -18.90
CA THR A 467 -12.45 4.07 -17.77
C THR A 467 -12.04 5.46 -17.32
N MET A 468 -13.00 6.33 -16.99
CA MET A 468 -12.75 7.71 -16.56
C MET A 468 -13.65 8.13 -15.39
N GLY A 469 -13.18 9.04 -14.53
CA GLY A 469 -14.06 9.81 -13.62
C GLY A 469 -14.00 9.50 -12.11
N TYR A 470 -13.05 8.67 -11.64
CA TYR A 470 -13.00 8.20 -10.24
C TYR A 470 -12.77 9.25 -9.11
N SER A 471 -12.35 10.49 -9.40
CA SER A 471 -11.94 11.47 -8.36
C SER A 471 -12.80 12.73 -8.23
N GLY A 472 -14.05 12.71 -8.70
CA GLY A 472 -14.97 13.85 -8.59
C GLY A 472 -14.74 14.97 -9.62
N GLY A 473 -13.85 14.76 -10.59
CA GLY A 473 -13.78 15.54 -11.83
C GLY A 473 -14.44 14.77 -12.97
N LEU A 474 -15.11 15.47 -13.89
CA LEU A 474 -15.88 14.93 -15.02
C LEU A 474 -15.04 14.19 -16.10
N GLY A 475 -13.80 13.77 -15.78
CA GLY A 475 -12.96 12.90 -16.60
C GLY A 475 -12.35 13.53 -17.87
N TYR A 476 -13.06 14.38 -18.61
CA TYR A 476 -12.63 14.82 -19.93
C TYR A 476 -12.91 16.31 -20.20
N ASN A 477 -11.85 17.09 -20.36
CA ASN A 477 -11.89 18.51 -20.70
C ASN A 477 -11.36 18.71 -22.14
N TYR A 478 -12.28 18.74 -23.09
CA TYR A 478 -12.00 18.89 -24.52
C TYR A 478 -12.18 20.32 -25.04
N GLY A 479 -12.48 21.29 -24.17
CA GLY A 479 -12.76 22.68 -24.58
C GLY A 479 -11.57 23.41 -25.23
N ALA A 480 -10.41 22.76 -25.29
CA ALA A 480 -9.21 23.25 -25.92
C ALA A 480 -8.74 22.39 -27.12
N LEU A 481 -9.55 21.43 -27.57
CA LEU A 481 -9.39 20.79 -28.87
C LEU A 481 -9.81 21.78 -29.96
N THR A 482 -8.91 22.05 -30.90
CA THR A 482 -9.26 22.72 -32.15
C THR A 482 -9.48 21.64 -33.21
N PHE A 483 -10.74 21.21 -33.40
CA PHE A 483 -11.12 20.20 -34.40
C PHE A 483 -10.77 20.64 -35.84
N HIS A 484 -9.51 20.53 -36.22
CA HIS A 484 -8.94 21.06 -37.47
C HIS A 484 -8.03 20.02 -38.12
N ASP A 485 -8.42 19.54 -39.32
CA ASP A 485 -7.64 18.75 -40.28
C ASP A 485 -6.83 17.54 -39.75
N GLY A 486 -7.07 17.11 -38.51
CA GLY A 486 -6.43 15.97 -37.84
C GLY A 486 -7.38 15.24 -36.90
N ASP A 487 -6.96 14.06 -36.45
CA ASP A 487 -7.69 13.23 -35.51
C ASP A 487 -7.55 13.82 -34.09
N ASP A 488 -8.66 14.29 -33.54
CA ASP A 488 -8.72 14.92 -32.20
C ASP A 488 -9.81 14.24 -31.36
N GLY A 489 -9.52 14.00 -30.09
CA GLY A 489 -10.49 13.44 -29.13
C GLY A 489 -10.31 11.95 -28.83
N ILE A 490 -11.37 11.31 -28.37
CA ILE A 490 -11.40 9.85 -28.15
C ILE A 490 -12.03 9.21 -29.39
N ILE A 491 -11.36 8.23 -29.99
CA ILE A 491 -11.72 7.67 -31.29
C ILE A 491 -11.78 6.15 -31.19
N PHE A 492 -12.96 5.58 -31.40
CA PHE A 492 -13.13 4.15 -31.56
C PHE A 492 -12.66 3.70 -32.94
N THR A 493 -11.76 2.73 -32.96
CA THR A 493 -11.17 2.12 -34.15
C THR A 493 -11.31 0.60 -34.15
N ASP A 494 -11.85 0.02 -33.08
CA ASP A 494 -12.27 -1.38 -32.99
C ASP A 494 -13.65 -1.49 -32.31
N THR A 495 -14.50 -2.38 -32.84
CA THR A 495 -15.83 -2.66 -32.30
C THR A 495 -15.82 -3.32 -30.91
N ALA A 496 -14.71 -3.92 -30.50
CA ALA A 496 -14.54 -4.55 -29.20
C ALA A 496 -14.20 -3.57 -28.08
N SER A 497 -13.92 -2.30 -28.40
CA SER A 497 -13.54 -1.31 -27.38
C SER A 497 -14.76 -0.76 -26.64
N THR A 498 -14.57 -0.38 -25.37
CA THR A 498 -15.59 0.25 -24.53
C THR A 498 -15.05 1.50 -23.86
N LEU A 499 -15.91 2.50 -23.63
CA LEU A 499 -15.63 3.65 -22.79
C LEU A 499 -16.58 3.67 -21.59
N TYR A 500 -16.03 3.64 -20.39
CA TYR A 500 -16.73 3.77 -19.11
C TYR A 500 -16.48 5.16 -18.52
N VAL A 501 -17.56 5.86 -18.16
CA VAL A 501 -17.51 7.17 -17.50
C VAL A 501 -18.29 7.09 -16.20
N ASN A 502 -17.58 7.19 -15.07
CA ASN A 502 -18.17 7.09 -13.74
C ASN A 502 -19.29 8.14 -13.55
N GLY A 503 -20.45 7.67 -13.08
CA GLY A 503 -21.67 8.43 -12.83
C GLY A 503 -22.66 8.48 -14.00
N SER A 504 -23.83 9.06 -13.74
CA SER A 504 -24.90 9.30 -14.73
C SER A 504 -24.58 10.46 -15.69
N ASN A 505 -23.66 10.24 -16.62
CA ASN A 505 -23.11 11.20 -17.56
C ASN A 505 -23.58 11.02 -19.01
N ALA A 506 -24.58 10.16 -19.29
CA ALA A 506 -25.05 9.89 -20.66
C ALA A 506 -25.39 11.15 -21.48
N THR A 507 -25.99 12.17 -20.86
CA THR A 507 -26.27 13.45 -21.55
C THR A 507 -25.00 14.22 -21.91
N LEU A 508 -24.01 14.22 -21.02
CA LEU A 508 -22.72 14.87 -21.25
C LEU A 508 -21.92 14.13 -22.33
N VAL A 509 -21.87 12.80 -22.27
CA VAL A 509 -21.21 11.99 -23.28
C VAL A 509 -21.84 12.18 -24.66
N ALA A 510 -23.17 12.33 -24.73
CA ALA A 510 -23.84 12.66 -25.99
C ALA A 510 -23.41 14.01 -26.56
N THR A 511 -23.02 15.00 -25.74
CA THR A 511 -22.45 16.25 -26.26
C THR A 511 -21.03 16.04 -26.79
N TRP A 512 -20.23 15.15 -26.19
CA TRP A 512 -18.91 14.80 -26.73
C TRP A 512 -19.01 14.22 -28.13
N ILE A 513 -20.00 13.35 -28.36
CA ILE A 513 -20.30 12.78 -29.68
C ILE A 513 -20.73 13.87 -30.67
N ALA A 514 -21.67 14.73 -30.26
CA ALA A 514 -22.18 15.79 -31.11
C ALA A 514 -21.11 16.82 -31.51
N ASP A 515 -20.16 17.09 -30.61
CA ASP A 515 -19.07 18.04 -30.81
C ASP A 515 -17.87 17.41 -31.56
N GLY A 516 -17.87 16.08 -31.76
CA GLY A 516 -16.75 15.34 -32.37
C GLY A 516 -15.58 15.03 -31.43
N ALA A 517 -15.70 15.37 -30.13
CA ALA A 517 -14.73 15.04 -29.10
C ALA A 517 -14.68 13.54 -28.78
N LEU A 518 -15.78 12.84 -29.04
CA LEU A 518 -15.88 11.39 -29.04
C LEU A 518 -16.38 10.94 -30.41
N SER A 519 -15.66 10.06 -31.08
CA SER A 519 -16.01 9.63 -32.44
C SER A 519 -15.72 8.14 -32.67
N SER A 520 -16.23 7.59 -33.76
CA SER A 520 -16.00 6.22 -34.16
C SER A 520 -15.76 6.12 -35.66
N THR A 521 -14.83 5.25 -36.03
CA THR A 521 -14.54 4.89 -37.43
C THR A 521 -15.12 3.50 -37.81
N VAL A 522 -15.68 2.79 -36.83
CA VAL A 522 -16.05 1.37 -36.94
C VAL A 522 -17.54 1.07 -36.72
N GLY A 523 -18.36 2.08 -36.41
CA GLY A 523 -19.80 1.92 -36.27
C GLY A 523 -20.47 3.04 -35.51
N ASP A 524 -21.79 2.94 -35.35
CA ASP A 524 -22.57 3.87 -34.55
C ASP A 524 -22.26 3.66 -33.06
N MET A 525 -22.18 4.74 -32.28
CA MET A 525 -21.94 4.66 -30.84
C MET A 525 -23.27 4.56 -30.09
N LEU A 526 -23.38 3.60 -29.17
CA LEU A 526 -24.49 3.46 -28.24
C LEU A 526 -24.06 3.99 -26.88
N VAL A 527 -24.81 4.95 -26.34
CA VAL A 527 -24.59 5.49 -24.98
C VAL A 527 -25.67 4.94 -24.05
N SER A 528 -25.27 4.27 -22.99
CA SER A 528 -26.16 3.73 -21.96
C SER A 528 -25.68 4.16 -20.55
N TYR A 529 -26.54 3.98 -19.55
CA TYR A 529 -26.20 4.23 -18.14
C TYR A 529 -26.55 2.98 -17.33
N ASP A 530 -25.53 2.37 -16.74
CA ASP A 530 -25.67 1.28 -15.79
C ASP A 530 -25.90 1.84 -14.38
N THR A 531 -27.10 1.60 -13.86
CA THR A 531 -27.50 2.04 -12.52
C THR A 531 -26.88 1.22 -11.39
N VAL A 532 -26.34 0.03 -11.67
CA VAL A 532 -25.76 -0.87 -10.67
C VAL A 532 -24.34 -0.46 -10.35
N GLU A 533 -23.51 -0.30 -11.38
CA GLU A 533 -22.12 0.15 -11.23
C GLU A 533 -22.02 1.68 -11.10
N ASP A 534 -23.12 2.41 -11.37
CA ASP A 534 -23.18 3.87 -11.47
C ASP A 534 -22.22 4.40 -12.53
N GLU A 535 -22.31 3.88 -13.75
CA GLU A 535 -21.40 4.19 -14.85
C GLU A 535 -22.16 4.45 -16.17
N THR A 536 -21.72 5.44 -16.93
CA THR A 536 -22.14 5.65 -18.31
C THR A 536 -21.23 4.87 -19.23
N VAL A 537 -21.81 4.02 -20.07
CA VAL A 537 -21.06 3.13 -20.97
C VAL A 537 -21.27 3.57 -22.41
N VAL A 538 -20.19 3.64 -23.19
CA VAL A 538 -20.22 3.83 -24.64
C VAL A 538 -19.63 2.61 -25.31
N GLU A 539 -20.42 1.99 -26.16
CA GLU A 539 -20.05 0.83 -26.96
C GLU A 539 -20.29 1.12 -28.44
N ILE A 540 -19.65 0.35 -29.31
CA ILE A 540 -19.97 0.38 -30.74
C ILE A 540 -21.16 -0.55 -30.99
N TYR A 541 -22.27 0.03 -31.44
CA TYR A 541 -23.41 -0.72 -31.90
C TYR A 541 -23.03 -1.50 -33.15
N THR A 542 -22.81 -2.79 -32.96
CA THR A 542 -22.83 -3.75 -34.05
C THR A 542 -24.29 -4.14 -34.26
N ALA A 543 -24.85 -3.82 -35.42
CA ALA A 543 -26.19 -4.30 -35.76
C ALA A 543 -26.18 -5.83 -35.60
N PRO A 544 -27.18 -6.41 -34.89
CA PRO A 544 -27.21 -7.85 -34.71
C PRO A 544 -27.13 -8.52 -36.07
N THR A 545 -26.34 -9.59 -36.16
CA THR A 545 -26.24 -10.35 -37.41
C THR A 545 -27.63 -10.85 -37.78
N GLU A 546 -28.24 -10.28 -38.82
CA GLU A 546 -29.58 -10.65 -39.22
C GLU A 546 -29.62 -12.10 -39.69
N ILE A 547 -30.58 -12.86 -39.17
CA ILE A 547 -31.03 -14.11 -39.80
C ILE A 547 -31.94 -13.66 -40.95
N GLY A 548 -31.52 -13.92 -42.19
CA GLY A 548 -32.33 -13.60 -43.37
C GLY A 548 -33.61 -14.45 -43.42
N ASP A 549 -34.42 -14.26 -44.46
CA ASP A 549 -35.70 -14.98 -44.62
C ASP A 549 -35.57 -16.48 -44.34
N VAL A 550 -36.42 -16.99 -43.46
CA VAL A 550 -36.47 -18.40 -43.07
C VAL A 550 -37.56 -19.10 -43.87
N ASP A 551 -37.15 -20.02 -44.73
CA ASP A 551 -38.02 -20.84 -45.56
C ASP A 551 -38.11 -22.27 -45.02
N PHE A 552 -39.34 -22.79 -44.91
CA PHE A 552 -39.61 -24.15 -44.49
C PHE A 552 -40.32 -24.93 -45.59
N GLY A 553 -39.77 -26.10 -45.95
CA GLY A 553 -40.34 -27.00 -46.95
C GLY A 553 -40.45 -28.43 -46.44
N ILE A 554 -41.46 -29.18 -46.92
CA ILE A 554 -41.60 -30.61 -46.67
C ILE A 554 -41.22 -31.36 -47.95
N LEU A 555 -40.27 -32.28 -47.85
CA LEU A 555 -39.79 -33.10 -48.97
C LEU A 555 -40.69 -34.32 -49.19
N PRO A 556 -40.72 -34.88 -50.42
CA PRO A 556 -41.41 -36.13 -50.70
C PRO A 556 -40.83 -37.28 -49.85
N GLY A 557 -41.54 -37.68 -48.80
CA GLY A 557 -41.08 -38.69 -47.83
C GLY A 557 -41.38 -38.34 -46.37
N GLY A 558 -41.70 -37.08 -46.07
CA GLY A 558 -41.98 -36.62 -44.70
C GLY A 558 -40.81 -35.88 -44.04
N ASP A 559 -39.63 -35.92 -44.66
CA ASP A 559 -38.48 -35.09 -44.24
C ASP A 559 -38.80 -33.60 -44.43
N TYR A 560 -38.21 -32.74 -43.62
CA TYR A 560 -38.29 -31.29 -43.81
C TYR A 560 -36.94 -30.71 -44.21
N VAL A 561 -37.01 -29.59 -44.91
CA VAL A 561 -35.88 -28.71 -45.20
C VAL A 561 -36.15 -27.35 -44.61
N LEU A 562 -35.23 -26.87 -43.79
CA LEU A 562 -35.25 -25.52 -43.22
C LEU A 562 -34.09 -24.75 -43.84
N CYS A 563 -34.40 -23.66 -44.54
CA CYS A 563 -33.44 -22.79 -45.17
C CYS A 563 -33.48 -21.39 -44.55
N TRP A 564 -32.33 -20.72 -44.42
CA TRP A 564 -32.27 -19.33 -43.95
C TRP A 564 -31.14 -18.58 -44.64
N GLY A 565 -31.29 -17.26 -44.79
CA GLY A 565 -30.18 -16.39 -45.18
C GLY A 565 -29.15 -16.32 -44.06
N ALA A 566 -27.92 -16.76 -44.33
CA ALA A 566 -26.84 -16.77 -43.34
C ALA A 566 -25.74 -15.79 -43.72
N SER A 567 -25.30 -15.00 -42.76
CA SER A 567 -24.12 -14.14 -42.86
C SER A 567 -22.85 -14.99 -42.86
N ASN A 568 -21.82 -14.52 -43.57
CA ASN A 568 -20.57 -15.26 -43.68
C ASN A 568 -19.82 -15.26 -42.34
N GLY A 569 -19.42 -16.44 -41.85
CA GLY A 569 -18.65 -16.61 -40.60
C GLY A 569 -19.47 -16.65 -39.32
N ALA A 570 -20.75 -16.25 -39.33
CA ALA A 570 -21.63 -16.36 -38.18
C ALA A 570 -21.97 -17.83 -37.86
N SER A 571 -22.10 -18.18 -36.58
CA SER A 571 -22.54 -19.52 -36.17
C SER A 571 -24.04 -19.53 -35.93
N TYR A 572 -24.70 -20.60 -36.37
CA TYR A 572 -26.14 -20.78 -36.23
C TYR A 572 -26.46 -22.13 -35.58
N ALA A 573 -27.49 -22.14 -34.75
CA ALA A 573 -28.16 -23.35 -34.29
C ALA A 573 -29.58 -23.43 -34.85
N VAL A 574 -30.03 -24.65 -35.08
CA VAL A 574 -31.43 -24.97 -35.35
C VAL A 574 -31.93 -25.77 -34.17
N GLU A 575 -32.99 -25.29 -33.55
CA GLU A 575 -33.63 -25.96 -32.42
C GLU A 575 -35.06 -26.33 -32.78
N SER A 576 -35.55 -27.40 -32.18
CA SER A 576 -36.94 -27.81 -32.30
C SER A 576 -37.65 -27.87 -30.95
N THR A 577 -38.96 -27.73 -30.97
CA THR A 577 -39.80 -27.96 -29.80
C THR A 577 -41.17 -28.50 -30.22
N PRO A 578 -41.78 -29.43 -29.48
CA PRO A 578 -43.11 -29.94 -29.82
C PRO A 578 -44.25 -28.95 -29.45
N ASP A 579 -43.98 -27.93 -28.62
CA ASP A 579 -44.98 -26.97 -28.14
C ASP A 579 -44.36 -25.56 -27.96
N LEU A 580 -44.85 -24.57 -28.71
CA LEU A 580 -44.40 -23.16 -28.58
C LEU A 580 -44.74 -22.52 -27.23
N VAL A 581 -45.70 -23.06 -26.48
CA VAL A 581 -46.20 -22.45 -25.24
C VAL A 581 -45.43 -22.97 -24.02
N ASN A 582 -45.20 -24.28 -23.93
CA ASN A 582 -44.58 -24.91 -22.75
C ASN A 582 -43.42 -25.86 -23.07
N GLY A 583 -43.03 -25.99 -24.34
CA GLY A 583 -41.95 -26.86 -24.75
C GLY A 583 -40.59 -26.26 -24.44
N SER A 584 -39.64 -27.10 -24.04
CA SER A 584 -38.22 -26.75 -24.08
C SER A 584 -37.73 -26.85 -25.52
N TRP A 585 -36.87 -25.91 -25.92
CA TRP A 585 -36.18 -25.99 -27.20
C TRP A 585 -35.01 -26.99 -27.06
N THR A 586 -34.92 -27.92 -28.01
CA THR A 586 -33.86 -28.92 -28.08
C THR A 586 -33.02 -28.67 -29.33
N PRO A 587 -31.68 -28.60 -29.22
CA PRO A 587 -30.81 -28.46 -30.37
C PRO A 587 -30.97 -29.62 -31.36
N VAL A 588 -31.19 -29.29 -32.63
CA VAL A 588 -31.19 -30.21 -33.77
C VAL A 588 -29.85 -30.14 -34.50
N TYR A 589 -29.38 -28.91 -34.73
CA TYR A 589 -28.05 -28.61 -35.27
C TYR A 589 -27.42 -27.47 -34.46
N SER A 590 -26.11 -27.52 -34.29
CA SER A 590 -25.30 -26.50 -33.62
C SER A 590 -24.02 -26.28 -34.42
N ASN A 591 -23.37 -25.13 -34.25
CA ASN A 591 -22.14 -24.76 -34.94
C ASN A 591 -22.26 -24.75 -36.47
N VAL A 592 -23.44 -24.37 -37.01
CA VAL A 592 -23.62 -24.24 -38.47
C VAL A 592 -23.00 -22.92 -38.91
N VAL A 593 -21.78 -22.98 -39.44
CA VAL A 593 -21.08 -21.78 -39.93
C VAL A 593 -21.74 -21.26 -41.21
N GLY A 594 -22.22 -20.03 -41.17
CA GLY A 594 -22.81 -19.33 -42.30
C GLY A 594 -21.78 -19.02 -43.37
N MET A 595 -22.20 -19.11 -44.63
CA MET A 595 -21.33 -18.92 -45.79
C MET A 595 -21.65 -17.64 -46.59
N GLY A 596 -22.44 -16.72 -46.04
CA GLY A 596 -22.89 -15.51 -46.76
C GLY A 596 -23.94 -15.78 -47.84
N VAL A 597 -24.60 -16.94 -47.77
CA VAL A 597 -25.62 -17.42 -48.72
C VAL A 597 -26.76 -18.08 -47.96
N THR A 598 -27.82 -18.48 -48.67
CA THR A 598 -28.87 -19.33 -48.09
C THR A 598 -28.30 -20.67 -47.65
N MET A 599 -28.39 -20.97 -46.36
CA MET A 599 -28.05 -22.26 -45.77
C MET A 599 -29.31 -23.10 -45.65
N CYS A 600 -29.19 -24.43 -45.80
CA CYS A 600 -30.32 -25.34 -45.62
C CYS A 600 -29.89 -26.57 -44.81
N VAL A 601 -30.72 -26.99 -43.87
CA VAL A 601 -30.59 -28.28 -43.17
C VAL A 601 -31.77 -29.18 -43.53
N THR A 602 -31.53 -30.48 -43.63
CA THR A 602 -32.56 -31.48 -43.93
C THR A 602 -32.54 -32.53 -42.84
N ASN A 603 -33.70 -32.84 -42.27
CA ASN A 603 -33.83 -33.85 -41.23
C ASN A 603 -35.10 -34.69 -41.41
N SER A 604 -35.05 -35.92 -40.93
CA SER A 604 -36.19 -36.84 -40.94
C SER A 604 -37.08 -36.56 -39.72
N THR A 605 -38.38 -36.38 -39.94
CA THR A 605 -39.34 -36.29 -38.83
C THR A 605 -39.92 -37.66 -38.54
N ASP A 606 -39.64 -38.18 -37.35
CA ASP A 606 -40.32 -39.38 -36.83
C ASP A 606 -41.62 -39.00 -36.09
N GLU A 607 -41.81 -37.71 -35.77
CA GLU A 607 -42.94 -37.18 -35.02
C GLU A 607 -43.76 -36.12 -35.78
N LEU A 608 -45.07 -36.07 -35.52
CA LEU A 608 -46.05 -35.42 -36.39
C LEU A 608 -46.13 -33.89 -36.25
N GLN A 609 -45.53 -33.27 -35.23
CA GLN A 609 -45.57 -31.80 -35.03
C GLN A 609 -44.36 -31.32 -34.22
N GLU A 610 -43.38 -30.74 -34.91
CA GLU A 610 -42.29 -29.98 -34.29
C GLU A 610 -42.27 -28.56 -34.86
N PHE A 611 -42.06 -27.58 -33.98
CA PHE A 611 -41.75 -26.20 -34.34
C PHE A 611 -40.24 -26.04 -34.40
N PHE A 612 -39.75 -25.25 -35.33
CA PHE A 612 -38.32 -24.99 -35.50
C PHE A 612 -38.02 -23.51 -35.34
N ARG A 613 -36.85 -23.20 -34.80
CA ARG A 613 -36.26 -21.87 -34.86
C ARG A 613 -34.80 -21.97 -35.27
N VAL A 614 -34.35 -20.95 -35.99
CA VAL A 614 -32.93 -20.69 -36.22
C VAL A 614 -32.52 -19.62 -35.22
N ILE A 615 -31.43 -19.84 -34.51
CA ILE A 615 -30.81 -18.86 -33.62
C ILE A 615 -29.37 -18.62 -34.06
N LEU A 616 -28.89 -17.39 -33.84
CA LEU A 616 -27.47 -17.10 -33.89
C LEU A 616 -26.83 -17.65 -32.61
N GLU A 617 -25.70 -18.33 -32.72
CA GLU A 617 -24.88 -18.73 -31.58
C GLU A 617 -23.80 -17.66 -31.38
N ASP A 618 -23.71 -17.11 -30.17
CA ASP A 618 -22.67 -16.16 -29.74
C ASP A 618 -21.31 -16.83 -29.52
#